data_AF-R1B5B5-F1
#
_entry.id   AF-R1B5B5-F1
#
_cell.length_a   1.000
_cell.length_b   1.000
_cell.length_c   1.000
_cell.angle_alpha   90.00
_cell.angle_beta   90.00
_cell.angle_gamma   90.00
#
_symmetry.space_group_name_H-M   'P 1'
#
loop_
_entity.id
_entity.type
_entity.pdbx_description
1 polymer ?
#
loop_
_entity_poly.entity_id
_entity_poly.type
_entity_poly.pdbx_seq_one_letter_code
_entity_poly.pdbx_strand_id
1 'polypeptide(L)'
;MLMFAHLASAAFIASRSALLPTPATHPSAAATAGTRACVATAPRRGGEAVMAGMPLPAGSLVALATPMTSTGEVDIATLRELLRWHKAEGTDGVVILGTTGEASTLTSAEKEEVMAATREEVGGEMAILVGTGTISTEATIAATKQAKLFGADAALVVTPYYVKPSQAWLVA
;
A
#
# COMPACT_ATOMS: atom_id res chain seq x y z
N MET A 1 4.65 43.23 42.90
CA MET A 1 4.44 44.32 41.93
C MET A 1 4.07 43.63 40.61
N LEU A 2 2.81 43.20 40.43
CA LEU A 2 1.73 43.93 39.72
C LEU A 2 2.25 44.35 38.31
N MET A 3 1.77 43.84 37.17
CA MET A 3 0.39 43.83 36.66
C MET A 3 0.28 43.01 35.35
N PHE A 4 -0.89 42.37 35.13
CA PHE A 4 -1.74 42.27 33.91
C PHE A 4 -1.13 42.04 32.50
N ALA A 5 -1.82 41.58 31.46
CA ALA A 5 -3.00 40.76 31.18
C ALA A 5 -3.18 40.81 29.64
N HIS A 6 -3.79 39.75 29.06
CA HIS A 6 -4.70 39.75 27.90
C HIS A 6 -4.51 40.73 26.71
N LEU A 7 -4.45 40.21 25.48
CA LEU A 7 -5.58 40.32 24.52
C LEU A 7 -5.39 39.46 23.26
N ALA A 8 -6.47 38.77 22.90
CA ALA A 8 -6.71 38.17 21.60
C ALA A 8 -7.05 39.23 20.54
N SER A 9 -6.84 38.91 19.26
CA SER A 9 -7.66 39.50 18.19
C SER A 9 -7.80 38.55 17.01
N ALA A 10 -9.05 38.18 16.74
CA ALA A 10 -9.51 37.54 15.53
C ALA A 10 -9.65 38.59 14.42
N ALA A 11 -9.28 38.25 13.19
CA ALA A 11 -9.63 39.04 12.01
C ALA A 11 -10.15 38.12 10.91
N PHE A 12 -11.47 38.00 10.91
CA PHE A 12 -12.29 37.54 9.80
C PHE A 12 -12.41 38.69 8.80
N ILE A 13 -11.90 38.53 7.57
CA ILE A 13 -12.25 39.40 6.43
C ILE A 13 -12.57 38.51 5.23
N ALA A 14 -13.86 38.44 4.92
CA ALA A 14 -14.37 38.06 3.61
C ALA A 14 -14.40 39.30 2.70
N SER A 15 -13.93 39.19 1.45
CA SER A 15 -14.34 40.09 0.36
C SER A 15 -14.06 39.50 -1.03
N ARG A 16 -15.16 39.20 -1.74
CA ARG A 16 -15.42 39.21 -3.20
C ARG A 16 -14.44 38.46 -4.13
N SER A 17 -14.80 37.32 -4.74
CA SER A 17 -15.79 37.09 -5.82
C SER A 17 -15.32 37.52 -7.22
N ALA A 18 -15.40 36.55 -8.16
CA ALA A 18 -15.14 36.57 -9.62
C ALA A 18 -13.69 36.20 -10.01
N LEU A 19 -13.36 35.21 -10.86
CA LEU A 19 -14.12 34.27 -11.69
C LEU A 19 -13.37 32.92 -11.69
N LEU A 20 -14.07 31.81 -11.49
CA LEU A 20 -13.62 30.48 -11.91
C LEU A 20 -14.64 29.94 -12.92
N PRO A 21 -14.21 29.42 -14.08
CA PRO A 21 -15.13 28.93 -15.11
C PRO A 21 -15.89 27.70 -14.61
N THR A 22 -17.19 27.69 -14.86
CA THR A 22 -18.10 26.57 -14.57
C THR A 22 -17.72 25.33 -15.40
N PRO A 23 -17.76 24.11 -14.83
CA PRO A 23 -17.58 22.90 -15.61
C PRO A 23 -18.73 22.76 -16.61
N ALA A 24 -18.37 22.42 -17.86
CA ALA A 24 -19.33 22.18 -18.94
C ALA A 24 -20.30 21.06 -18.53
N THR A 25 -21.60 21.37 -18.63
CA THR A 25 -22.70 20.43 -18.44
C THR A 25 -22.66 19.38 -19.55
N HIS A 26 -22.28 18.15 -19.21
CA HIS A 26 -22.57 17.01 -20.07
C HIS A 26 -24.09 16.75 -20.03
N PRO A 27 -24.75 16.52 -21.18
CA PRO A 27 -26.18 16.24 -21.20
C PRO A 27 -26.46 14.92 -20.47
N SER A 28 -27.21 15.03 -19.37
CA SER A 28 -27.79 13.90 -18.64
C SER A 28 -28.88 13.28 -19.52
N ALA A 29 -28.57 12.13 -20.12
CA ALA A 29 -29.57 11.31 -20.78
C ALA A 29 -30.47 10.67 -19.71
N ALA A 30 -31.77 10.95 -19.83
CA ALA A 30 -32.82 10.48 -18.95
C ALA A 30 -32.78 8.96 -18.74
N ALA A 31 -32.78 8.57 -17.46
CA ALA A 31 -32.96 7.20 -17.03
C ALA A 31 -34.32 6.68 -17.50
N THR A 32 -34.31 5.78 -18.49
CA THR A 32 -35.45 4.90 -18.73
C THR A 32 -35.20 3.65 -17.89
N ALA A 33 -36.06 3.41 -16.91
CA ALA A 33 -36.03 2.24 -16.04
C ALA A 33 -36.27 0.98 -16.89
N GLY A 34 -35.17 0.37 -17.32
CA GLY A 34 -35.13 -0.98 -17.88
C GLY A 34 -34.26 -1.82 -16.96
N THR A 35 -34.88 -2.78 -16.29
CA THR A 35 -34.24 -3.79 -15.45
C THR A 35 -33.15 -4.52 -16.23
N ARG A 36 -31.91 -4.01 -16.20
CA ARG A 36 -30.74 -4.76 -16.65
C ARG A 36 -30.43 -5.77 -15.55
N ALA A 37 -31.02 -6.95 -15.71
CA ALA A 37 -30.58 -8.15 -15.04
C ALA A 37 -29.04 -8.22 -15.12
N CYS A 38 -28.40 -8.30 -13.96
CA CYS A 38 -26.99 -8.67 -13.86
C CYS A 38 -26.89 -10.04 -14.52
N VAL A 39 -26.35 -10.12 -15.74
CA VAL A 39 -26.08 -11.41 -16.38
C VAL A 39 -24.97 -12.04 -15.57
N ALA A 40 -25.37 -12.89 -14.61
CA ALA A 40 -24.47 -13.76 -13.89
C ALA A 40 -23.77 -14.64 -14.94
N THR A 41 -22.54 -14.30 -15.27
CA THR A 41 -21.68 -15.16 -16.08
C THR A 41 -21.43 -16.46 -15.32
N ALA A 42 -21.67 -17.59 -15.98
CA ALA A 42 -21.53 -18.94 -15.46
C ALA A 42 -20.20 -19.18 -14.73
N PRO A 43 -20.16 -20.04 -13.71
CA PRO A 43 -18.93 -20.35 -12.98
C PRO A 43 -17.92 -20.99 -13.94
N ARG A 44 -16.74 -20.38 -14.08
CA ARG A 44 -15.63 -21.03 -14.79
C ARG A 44 -15.26 -22.30 -14.02
N ARG A 45 -15.32 -23.43 -14.73
CA ARG A 45 -14.96 -24.75 -14.22
C ARG A 45 -13.51 -24.74 -13.71
N GLY A 46 -13.34 -25.24 -12.49
CA GLY A 46 -12.17 -26.02 -12.07
C GLY A 46 -10.83 -25.29 -12.11
N GLY A 47 -10.58 -24.42 -11.13
CA GLY A 47 -9.25 -24.23 -10.58
C GLY A 47 -9.24 -24.86 -9.19
N GLU A 48 -8.37 -25.84 -8.98
CA GLU A 48 -8.07 -26.44 -7.69
C GLU A 48 -7.85 -25.32 -6.66
N ALA A 49 -8.52 -25.40 -5.52
CA ALA A 49 -8.42 -24.38 -4.48
C ALA A 49 -6.95 -24.26 -4.07
N VAL A 50 -6.31 -23.17 -4.48
CA VAL A 50 -4.95 -22.85 -4.06
C VAL A 50 -4.99 -22.77 -2.54
N MET A 51 -4.21 -23.65 -1.92
CA MET A 51 -4.08 -23.92 -0.48
C MET A 51 -4.55 -22.77 0.42
N ALA A 52 -5.44 -23.10 1.36
CA ALA A 52 -5.97 -22.22 2.38
C ALA A 52 -4.86 -21.63 3.28
N GLY A 53 -4.17 -20.62 2.78
CA GLY A 53 -3.53 -19.60 3.60
C GLY A 53 -4.61 -18.71 4.19
N MET A 54 -4.39 -18.21 5.40
CA MET A 54 -5.27 -17.24 6.05
C MET A 54 -5.65 -16.14 5.03
N PRO A 55 -6.94 -15.92 4.75
CA PRO A 55 -7.33 -14.83 3.86
C PRO A 55 -6.77 -13.54 4.45
N LEU A 56 -6.17 -12.70 3.61
CA LEU A 56 -5.68 -11.39 4.04
C LEU A 56 -6.80 -10.67 4.82
N PRO A 57 -6.48 -9.99 5.92
CA PRO A 57 -7.49 -9.33 6.72
C PRO A 57 -8.23 -8.29 5.88
N ALA A 58 -9.55 -8.24 6.04
CA ALA A 58 -10.35 -7.18 5.46
C ALA A 58 -10.22 -5.94 6.34
N GLY A 59 -9.51 -4.92 5.87
CA GLY A 59 -9.24 -3.74 6.67
C GLY A 59 -8.20 -2.80 6.05
N SER A 60 -7.50 -2.05 6.90
CA SER A 60 -6.46 -1.10 6.53
C SER A 60 -5.11 -1.79 6.36
N LEU A 61 -4.64 -1.86 5.11
CA LEU A 61 -3.30 -2.32 4.75
C LEU A 61 -2.46 -1.13 4.28
N VAL A 62 -1.47 -0.73 5.08
CA VAL A 62 -0.69 0.49 4.81
C VAL A 62 0.61 0.17 4.06
N ALA A 63 0.87 0.90 2.97
CA ALA A 63 2.18 0.87 2.32
C ALA A 63 3.16 1.76 3.10
N LEU A 64 4.14 1.13 3.75
CA LEU A 64 5.12 1.82 4.57
C LEU A 64 6.27 2.34 3.71
N ALA A 65 6.70 3.57 4.01
CA ALA A 65 8.02 4.03 3.61
C ALA A 65 9.10 3.28 4.40
N THR A 66 10.28 3.13 3.82
CA THR A 66 11.45 2.59 4.52
C THR A 66 12.21 3.77 5.12
N PRO A 67 12.24 3.95 6.45
CA PRO A 67 13.00 5.05 7.06
C PRO A 67 14.48 4.92 6.76
N MET A 68 15.13 6.04 6.47
CA MET A 68 16.55 6.12 6.15
C MET A 68 17.24 7.11 7.08
N THR A 69 18.49 6.83 7.43
CA THR A 69 19.35 7.74 8.18
C THR A 69 19.80 8.90 7.28
N SER A 70 20.38 9.95 7.86
CA SER A 70 20.97 11.06 7.10
C SER A 70 22.14 10.64 6.21
N THR A 71 22.74 9.47 6.45
CA THR A 71 23.82 8.88 5.63
C THR A 71 23.29 7.99 4.51
N GLY A 72 21.96 7.76 4.45
CA GLY A 72 21.30 6.96 3.42
C GLY A 72 21.23 5.47 3.72
N GLU A 73 21.58 5.04 4.93
CA GLU A 73 21.41 3.66 5.40
C GLU A 73 19.99 3.46 5.91
N VAL A 74 19.48 2.22 5.91
CA VAL A 74 18.16 1.91 6.48
C VAL A 74 18.17 2.18 7.99
N ASP A 75 17.20 2.97 8.46
CA ASP A 75 16.99 3.24 9.88
C ASP A 75 15.99 2.25 10.48
N ILE A 76 16.51 1.10 10.94
CA ILE A 76 15.71 0.03 11.54
C ILE A 76 15.09 0.44 12.87
N ALA A 77 15.73 1.32 13.64
CA ALA A 77 15.17 1.78 14.91
C ALA A 77 13.87 2.55 14.66
N THR A 78 13.91 3.51 13.73
CA THR A 78 12.74 4.27 13.32
C THR A 78 11.68 3.39 12.65
N LEU A 79 12.08 2.39 11.83
CA LEU A 79 11.14 1.43 11.25
C LEU A 79 10.33 0.70 12.33
N ARG A 80 10.99 0.23 13.40
CA ARG A 80 10.32 -0.45 14.51
C ARG A 80 9.36 0.45 15.26
N GLU A 81 9.73 1.72 15.47
CA GLU A 81 8.83 2.71 16.08
C GLU A 81 7.57 2.93 15.23
N LEU A 82 7.74 3.09 13.92
CA LEU A 82 6.63 3.23 12.97
C LEU A 82 5.70 2.00 13.00
N LEU A 83 6.27 0.80 13.03
CA LEU A 83 5.53 -0.46 13.12
C LEU A 83 4.73 -0.57 14.43
N ARG A 84 5.36 -0.23 15.57
CA ARG A 84 4.67 -0.19 16.87
C ARG A 84 3.54 0.82 16.89
N TRP A 85 3.73 1.98 16.26
CA TRP A 85 2.68 2.98 16.15
C TRP A 85 1.49 2.46 15.35
N HIS A 86 1.72 1.89 14.15
CA HIS A 86 0.65 1.30 13.35
C HIS A 86 -0.13 0.21 14.06
N LYS A 87 0.60 -0.64 14.80
CA LYS A 87 0.02 -1.67 15.65
C LYS A 87 -0.87 -1.06 16.74
N ALA A 88 -0.40 -0.02 17.43
CA ALA A 88 -1.16 0.65 18.49
C ALA A 88 -2.44 1.35 17.96
N GLU A 89 -2.38 1.89 16.75
CA GLU A 89 -3.53 2.53 16.08
C GLU A 89 -4.51 1.53 15.43
N GLY A 90 -4.25 0.23 15.52
CA GLY A 90 -5.15 -0.80 15.02
C GLY A 90 -5.12 -0.99 13.50
N THR A 91 -3.95 -0.81 12.87
CA THR A 91 -3.75 -1.17 11.47
C THR A 91 -3.83 -2.70 11.30
N ASP A 92 -4.53 -3.20 10.28
CA ASP A 92 -4.73 -4.64 10.08
C ASP A 92 -3.53 -5.33 9.41
N GLY A 93 -2.75 -4.57 8.64
CA GLY A 93 -1.56 -5.09 7.98
C GLY A 93 -0.66 -4.01 7.39
N VAL A 94 0.57 -4.41 7.12
CA VAL A 94 1.61 -3.55 6.56
C VAL A 94 2.10 -4.13 5.24
N VAL A 95 2.36 -3.24 4.30
CA VAL A 95 2.99 -3.54 3.02
C VAL A 95 4.37 -2.90 3.03
N ILE A 96 5.41 -3.73 3.09
CA ILE A 96 6.81 -3.30 3.06
C ILE A 96 7.42 -3.60 1.70
N LEU A 97 8.52 -2.93 1.39
CA LEU A 97 9.28 -3.15 0.15
C LEU A 97 8.42 -2.99 -1.13
N GLY A 98 7.41 -2.14 -1.09
CA GLY A 98 6.71 -1.66 -2.28
C GLY A 98 7.46 -0.52 -2.97
N THR A 99 6.79 0.19 -3.87
CA THR A 99 7.31 1.45 -4.41
C THR A 99 7.42 2.53 -3.33
N THR A 100 6.42 2.63 -2.45
CA THR A 100 6.44 3.52 -1.27
C THR A 100 7.58 3.15 -0.32
N GLY A 101 7.85 1.85 -0.17
CA GLY A 101 8.97 1.33 0.62
C GLY A 101 10.32 1.34 -0.10
N GLU A 102 10.39 1.98 -1.27
CA GLU A 102 11.63 2.21 -2.02
C GLU A 102 12.41 0.93 -2.39
N ALA A 103 11.73 -0.20 -2.62
CA ALA A 103 12.42 -1.47 -2.83
C ALA A 103 13.39 -1.51 -4.03
N SER A 104 13.26 -0.60 -5.00
CA SER A 104 14.20 -0.51 -6.13
C SER A 104 15.54 0.13 -5.77
N THR A 105 15.63 0.87 -4.67
CA THR A 105 16.87 1.56 -4.24
C THR A 105 17.64 0.76 -3.19
N LEU A 106 16.97 -0.18 -2.51
CA LEU A 106 17.56 -1.03 -1.48
C LEU A 106 18.35 -2.22 -2.05
N THR A 107 19.49 -2.49 -1.41
CA THR A 107 20.26 -3.72 -1.60
C THR A 107 19.52 -4.95 -1.05
N SER A 108 19.99 -6.14 -1.42
CA SER A 108 19.40 -7.38 -0.91
C SER A 108 19.54 -7.51 0.61
N ALA A 109 20.68 -7.10 1.18
CA ALA A 109 20.92 -7.17 2.63
C ALA A 109 19.98 -6.23 3.40
N GLU A 110 19.79 -5.00 2.91
CA GLU A 110 18.85 -4.05 3.51
C GLU A 110 17.41 -4.56 3.45
N LYS A 111 17.00 -5.21 2.34
CA LYS A 111 15.68 -5.84 2.23
C LYS A 111 15.49 -6.94 3.26
N GLU A 112 16.51 -7.77 3.48
CA GLU A 112 16.49 -8.82 4.49
C GLU A 112 16.35 -8.24 5.90
N GLU A 113 17.07 -7.17 6.19
CA GLU A 113 17.00 -6.47 7.47
C GLU A 113 15.61 -5.88 7.73
N VAL A 114 15.02 -5.22 6.73
CA VAL A 114 13.65 -4.69 6.80
C VAL A 114 12.63 -5.81 7.02
N MET A 115 12.74 -6.93 6.29
CA MET A 115 11.83 -8.06 6.45
C MET A 115 11.96 -8.72 7.83
N ALA A 116 13.19 -8.94 8.30
CA ALA A 116 13.46 -9.51 9.61
C ALA A 116 12.92 -8.62 10.73
N ALA A 117 13.24 -7.32 10.70
CA ALA A 117 12.76 -6.37 11.70
C ALA A 117 11.23 -6.27 11.72
N THR A 118 10.60 -6.26 10.55
CA THR A 118 9.13 -6.24 10.44
C THR A 118 8.51 -7.51 11.02
N ARG A 119 9.04 -8.68 10.66
CA ARG A 119 8.55 -9.96 11.18
C ARG A 119 8.67 -10.05 12.69
N GLU A 120 9.79 -9.62 13.26
CA GLU A 120 10.02 -9.62 14.70
C GLU A 120 9.08 -8.68 15.45
N GLU A 121 8.76 -7.52 14.89
CA GLU A 121 8.00 -6.49 15.60
C GLU A 121 6.49 -6.72 15.58
N VAL A 122 5.94 -7.24 14.46
CA VAL A 122 4.48 -7.28 14.24
C VAL A 122 3.96 -8.64 13.77
N GLY A 123 4.85 -9.62 13.61
CA GLY A 123 4.49 -10.96 13.13
C GLY A 123 3.46 -11.66 14.01
N GLY A 124 2.39 -12.16 13.38
CA GLY A 124 1.30 -12.84 14.06
C GLY A 124 0.23 -11.92 14.63
N GLU A 125 0.44 -10.60 14.59
CA GLU A 125 -0.53 -9.60 15.06
C GLU A 125 -1.07 -8.74 13.90
N MET A 126 -0.21 -8.37 12.95
CA MET A 126 -0.60 -7.71 11.70
C MET A 126 -0.20 -8.58 10.51
N ALA A 127 -0.98 -8.52 9.42
CA ALA A 127 -0.59 -9.17 8.17
C ALA A 127 0.61 -8.46 7.53
N ILE A 128 1.63 -9.21 7.12
CA ILE A 128 2.83 -8.69 6.48
C ILE A 128 2.82 -9.04 5.00
N LEU A 129 2.65 -8.03 4.16
CA LEU A 129 2.78 -8.13 2.71
C LEU A 129 4.14 -7.58 2.29
N VAL A 130 4.83 -8.31 1.42
CA VAL A 130 6.15 -7.89 0.92
C VAL A 130 6.07 -7.65 -0.58
N GLY A 131 6.51 -6.48 -1.04
CA GLY A 131 6.69 -6.19 -2.45
C GLY A 131 7.84 -7.01 -3.04
N THR A 132 7.53 -7.90 -3.99
CA THR A 132 8.50 -8.80 -4.61
C THR A 132 8.52 -8.71 -6.13
N GLY A 133 7.55 -8.01 -6.72
CA GLY A 133 7.44 -7.85 -8.16
C GLY A 133 8.59 -7.05 -8.75
N THR A 134 9.17 -7.56 -9.84
CA THR A 134 10.24 -6.91 -10.59
C THR A 134 9.95 -6.96 -12.09
N ILE A 135 10.86 -6.43 -12.91
CA ILE A 135 10.78 -6.56 -14.38
C ILE A 135 11.13 -7.97 -14.89
N SER A 136 11.65 -8.86 -14.04
CA SER A 136 12.05 -10.23 -14.38
C SER A 136 11.22 -11.25 -13.61
N THR A 137 10.61 -12.21 -14.33
CA THR A 137 9.83 -13.30 -13.71
C THR A 137 10.71 -14.14 -12.78
N GLU A 138 11.92 -14.48 -13.22
CA GLU A 138 12.86 -15.27 -12.42
C GLU A 138 13.24 -14.54 -11.11
N ALA A 139 13.57 -13.26 -11.20
CA ALA A 139 13.91 -12.45 -10.02
C ALA A 139 12.71 -12.29 -9.08
N THR A 140 11.50 -12.14 -9.63
CA THR A 140 10.26 -12.07 -8.86
C THR A 140 9.99 -13.39 -8.11
N ILE A 141 10.22 -14.53 -8.75
CA ILE A 141 10.10 -15.85 -8.11
C ILE A 141 11.11 -15.99 -6.96
N ALA A 142 12.37 -15.62 -7.19
CA ALA A 142 13.42 -15.67 -6.16
C ALA A 142 13.09 -14.77 -4.96
N ALA A 143 12.72 -13.51 -5.21
CA ALA A 143 12.32 -12.56 -4.17
C ALA A 143 11.08 -13.03 -3.39
N THR A 144 10.11 -13.64 -4.07
CA THR A 144 8.91 -14.18 -3.41
C THR A 144 9.22 -15.36 -2.50
N LYS A 145 10.11 -16.27 -2.93
CA LYS A 145 10.60 -17.36 -2.09
C LYS A 145 11.34 -16.83 -0.87
N GLN A 146 12.20 -15.82 -1.05
CA GLN A 146 12.91 -15.17 0.04
C GLN A 146 11.94 -14.50 1.03
N ALA A 147 11.00 -13.69 0.55
CA ALA A 147 9.98 -13.08 1.40
C ALA A 147 9.21 -14.14 2.22
N LYS A 148 8.90 -15.30 1.62
CA LYS A 148 8.27 -16.40 2.36
C LYS A 148 9.14 -16.95 3.48
N LEU A 149 10.46 -17.08 3.26
CA LEU A 149 11.41 -17.54 4.29
C LEU A 149 11.50 -16.57 5.46
N PHE A 150 11.39 -15.26 5.21
CA PHE A 150 11.33 -14.23 6.25
C PHE A 150 9.93 -14.07 6.87
N GLY A 151 8.98 -14.93 6.52
CA GLY A 151 7.67 -14.98 7.17
C GLY A 151 6.65 -13.98 6.63
N ALA A 152 6.74 -13.59 5.35
CA ALA A 152 5.67 -12.87 4.67
C ALA A 152 4.39 -13.72 4.61
N ASP A 153 3.25 -13.07 4.85
CA ASP A 153 1.91 -13.69 4.75
C ASP A 153 1.42 -13.69 3.31
N ALA A 154 1.74 -12.63 2.55
CA ALA A 154 1.51 -12.58 1.11
C ALA A 154 2.60 -11.75 0.39
N ALA A 155 2.66 -11.94 -0.93
CA ALA A 155 3.51 -11.15 -1.80
C ALA A 155 2.67 -10.12 -2.57
N LEU A 156 3.16 -8.88 -2.62
CA LEU A 156 2.65 -7.85 -3.52
C LEU A 156 3.48 -7.85 -4.80
N VAL A 157 2.89 -8.32 -5.90
CA VAL A 157 3.58 -8.47 -7.18
C VAL A 157 3.13 -7.37 -8.14
N VAL A 158 3.98 -6.37 -8.35
CA VAL A 158 3.76 -5.35 -9.38
C VAL A 158 3.92 -5.96 -10.78
N THR A 159 3.14 -5.48 -11.76
CA THR A 159 3.31 -5.85 -13.16
C THR A 159 4.64 -5.34 -13.71
N PRO A 160 5.33 -6.08 -14.60
CA PRO A 160 6.58 -5.61 -15.22
C PRO A 160 6.42 -4.23 -15.90
N TYR A 161 7.07 -3.21 -15.33
CA TYR A 161 6.80 -1.80 -15.64
C TYR A 161 7.64 -1.23 -16.80
N TYR A 162 8.71 -1.90 -17.22
CA TYR A 162 9.57 -1.44 -18.32
C TYR A 162 9.21 -2.05 -19.67
N VAL A 163 8.91 -3.36 -19.69
CA VAL A 163 8.82 -4.16 -20.93
C VAL A 163 7.44 -4.14 -21.59
N LYS A 164 6.43 -3.51 -20.99
CA LYS A 164 5.05 -3.39 -21.51
C LYS A 164 4.49 -4.72 -22.08
N PRO A 165 4.38 -5.77 -21.26
CA PRO A 165 3.94 -7.09 -21.73
C PRO A 165 2.49 -7.08 -22.21
N SER A 166 2.17 -7.98 -23.15
CA SER A 166 0.78 -8.24 -23.54
C SER A 166 -0.01 -8.89 -22.40
N GLN A 167 -1.34 -8.83 -22.44
CA GLN A 167 -2.19 -9.50 -21.43
C GLN A 167 -1.94 -11.01 -21.38
N ALA A 168 -1.70 -11.64 -22.53
CA ALA A 168 -1.36 -13.06 -22.58
C ALA A 168 -0.02 -13.37 -21.89
N TRP A 169 0.94 -12.45 -21.97
CA TRP A 169 2.25 -12.60 -21.32
C TRP A 169 2.17 -12.36 -19.81
N LEU A 170 1.29 -11.48 -19.33
CA LEU A 170 1.10 -11.23 -17.90
C LEU A 170 0.47 -12.41 -17.16
N VAL A 171 -0.31 -13.22 -17.87
CA VAL A 171 -1.08 -14.35 -17.30
C VAL A 171 -0.33 -15.68 -17.39
N ALA A 172 0.65 -15.80 -18.30
CA ALA A 172 1.41 -17.02 -18.55
C ALA A 172 2.42 -17.32 -17.44
#